data_AF-A0A954RXK8-F1
#
_entry.id   AF-A0A954RXK8-F1
#
_cell.length_a   1.000
_cell.length_b   1.000
_cell.length_c   1.000
_cell.angle_alpha   90.00
_cell.angle_beta   90.00
_cell.angle_gamma   90.00
#
_symmetry.space_group_name_H-M   'P 1'
#
loop_
_entity.id
_entity.type
_entity.pdbx_description
1 polymer ?
#
loop_
_entity_poly.entity_id
_entity_poly.type
_entity_poly.pdbx_seq_one_letter_code
_entity_poly.pdbx_strand_id
1 'polypeptide(L)'
;MDVILLKHHPHCVHRLSGLGMPSGWDWLDADGWHEERKMVDFQVGDWVVYRKTKFSASPGPRAVNVVPSAAGEEYSYQVDKYWVVVEVTDGKLVLGTRRGKRHRVRLGDPCLRRASFWERRHHRRRFVDAA
;
A
#
# COMPACT_ATOMS: atom_id res chain seq x y z
N MET A 1 0.91 -8.43 44.77
CA MET A 1 0.87 -6.95 44.79
C MET A 1 2.31 -6.49 44.72
N ASP A 2 2.60 -5.73 43.67
CA ASP A 2 3.88 -5.12 43.29
C ASP A 2 4.70 -4.54 44.44
N VAL A 3 6.02 -4.59 44.34
CA VAL A 3 6.88 -3.40 44.15
C VAL A 3 8.29 -3.83 43.69
N ILE A 4 8.75 -3.05 42.72
CA ILE A 4 10.04 -3.00 42.00
C ILE A 4 11.25 -2.99 42.95
N LEU A 5 12.25 -3.84 42.65
CA LEU A 5 13.58 -3.75 43.26
C LEU A 5 14.62 -3.30 42.22
N LEU A 6 15.11 -2.08 42.42
CA LEU A 6 16.30 -1.51 41.78
C LEU A 6 17.52 -2.42 41.95
N LYS A 7 18.26 -2.68 40.86
CA LYS A 7 19.69 -3.07 40.89
C LYS A 7 20.38 -2.43 39.69
N HIS A 8 21.07 -1.32 39.92
CA HIS A 8 22.53 -1.23 39.98
C HIS A 8 23.24 -1.32 38.62
N HIS A 9 23.68 -0.15 38.13
CA HIS A 9 24.91 -0.05 37.35
C HIS A 9 26.08 -0.56 38.20
N PRO A 10 26.97 -1.37 37.62
CA PRO A 10 28.36 -0.93 37.65
C PRO A 10 29.18 -1.25 36.38
N HIS A 11 30.01 -0.27 36.03
CA HIS A 11 31.41 -0.39 35.64
C HIS A 11 31.80 -1.06 34.31
N CYS A 12 32.27 -0.16 33.43
CA CYS A 12 33.34 -0.33 32.47
C CYS A 12 34.47 -1.27 32.97
N VAL A 13 34.83 -2.26 32.16
CA VAL A 13 36.05 -3.05 32.31
C VAL A 13 36.88 -2.89 31.05
N HIS A 14 38.07 -2.34 31.22
CA HIS A 14 39.13 -2.28 30.22
C HIS A 14 39.80 -3.66 30.03
N ARG A 15 40.42 -3.81 28.85
CA ARG A 15 41.55 -4.71 28.55
C ARG A 15 41.13 -6.18 28.31
N LEU A 16 41.61 -6.91 27.29
CA LEU A 16 42.91 -6.93 26.63
C LEU A 16 42.75 -7.26 25.13
N SER A 17 43.53 -6.53 24.33
CA SER A 17 44.01 -6.96 23.03
C SER A 17 44.75 -8.29 23.14
N GLY A 18 44.40 -9.24 22.30
CA GLY A 18 45.19 -10.44 22.08
C GLY A 18 44.29 -11.63 21.82
N LEU A 19 44.16 -12.00 20.54
CA LEU A 19 44.13 -13.36 19.99
C LEU A 19 43.39 -13.34 18.64
N GLY A 20 44.14 -13.70 17.59
CA GLY A 20 43.74 -14.12 16.24
C GLY A 20 42.41 -13.60 15.66
N MET A 21 42.50 -12.77 14.62
CA MET A 21 41.40 -12.58 13.68
C MET A 21 41.13 -13.93 12.96
N PRO A 22 39.96 -14.56 13.10
CA PRO A 22 39.55 -15.59 12.17
C PRO A 22 39.11 -14.93 10.85
N SER A 23 39.55 -15.50 9.74
CA SER A 23 39.09 -15.19 8.39
C SER A 23 37.60 -15.51 8.27
N GLY A 24 36.77 -14.47 8.35
CA GLY A 24 35.33 -14.60 8.27
C GLY A 24 34.67 -13.27 8.55
N TRP A 25 34.79 -12.33 7.60
CA TRP A 25 33.93 -11.16 7.53
C TRP A 25 32.52 -11.65 7.13
N ASP A 26 31.80 -12.24 8.08
CA ASP A 26 30.39 -12.59 7.94
C ASP A 26 29.60 -11.45 8.61
N TRP A 27 29.16 -10.50 7.79
CA TRP A 27 28.30 -9.38 8.18
C TRP A 27 26.93 -9.92 8.56
N LEU A 28 26.81 -10.47 9.78
CA LEU A 28 25.54 -10.58 10.48
C LEU A 28 25.21 -9.22 11.09
N ASP A 29 24.82 -8.27 10.23
CA ASP A 29 23.86 -7.27 10.63
C ASP A 29 22.50 -7.97 10.73
N ALA A 30 22.20 -8.44 11.94
CA ALA A 30 20.83 -8.61 12.38
C ALA A 30 20.10 -7.27 12.14
N ASP A 31 18.93 -7.32 11.51
CA ASP A 31 18.04 -6.20 11.12
C ASP A 31 17.97 -5.87 9.62
N GLY A 32 18.54 -6.73 8.76
CA GLY A 32 18.20 -6.75 7.33
C GLY A 32 16.79 -7.28 7.08
N TRP A 33 15.75 -6.54 7.50
CA TRP A 33 14.41 -6.71 6.93
C TRP A 33 14.50 -6.32 5.46
N HIS A 34 14.86 -7.29 4.60
CA HIS A 34 14.43 -7.24 3.22
C HIS A 34 12.91 -7.22 3.29
N GLU A 35 12.34 -6.02 3.25
CA GLU A 35 10.96 -5.79 2.88
C GLU A 35 10.83 -6.35 1.46
N GLU A 36 10.60 -7.67 1.42
CA GLU A 36 10.05 -8.39 0.30
C GLU A 36 8.70 -7.72 0.07
N ARG A 37 8.76 -6.58 -0.64
CA ARG A 37 7.63 -5.93 -1.22
C ARG A 37 6.97 -7.01 -2.02
N LYS A 38 5.94 -7.61 -1.43
CA LYS A 38 5.05 -8.56 -2.06
C LYS A 38 4.62 -7.90 -3.35
N MET A 39 5.28 -8.25 -4.44
CA MET A 39 4.97 -7.70 -5.75
C MET A 39 3.57 -8.23 -6.01
N VAL A 40 2.59 -7.32 -5.93
CA VAL A 40 1.21 -7.68 -6.19
C VAL A 40 1.14 -7.88 -7.69
N ASP A 41 1.27 -9.13 -8.12
CA ASP A 41 1.07 -9.48 -9.51
C ASP A 41 -0.41 -9.28 -9.84
N PHE A 42 -0.66 -8.43 -10.82
CA PHE A 42 -1.97 -8.21 -11.40
C PHE A 42 -2.07 -9.00 -12.71
N GLN A 43 -3.22 -9.61 -12.96
CA GLN A 43 -3.50 -10.33 -14.20
C GLN A 43 -4.63 -9.65 -14.97
N VAL A 44 -4.66 -9.84 -16.30
CA VAL A 44 -5.81 -9.42 -17.11
C VAL A 44 -7.07 -10.10 -16.57
N GLY A 45 -8.15 -9.33 -16.44
CA GLY A 45 -9.40 -9.75 -15.82
C GLY A 45 -9.48 -9.48 -14.32
N ASP A 46 -8.38 -9.12 -13.64
CA ASP A 46 -8.43 -8.76 -12.22
C ASP A 46 -9.30 -7.53 -11.99
N TRP A 47 -10.12 -7.60 -10.95
CA TRP A 47 -10.94 -6.49 -10.51
C TRP A 47 -10.16 -5.63 -9.54
N VAL A 48 -10.02 -4.36 -9.89
CA VAL A 48 -9.20 -3.42 -9.13
C VAL A 48 -10.01 -2.19 -8.73
N VAL A 49 -9.58 -1.59 -7.63
CA VAL A 49 -10.10 -0.32 -7.15
C VAL A 49 -9.00 0.70 -7.27
N TYR A 50 -9.30 1.79 -7.97
CA TYR A 50 -8.43 2.95 -8.07
C TYR A 50 -9.03 4.10 -7.26
N ARG A 51 -8.29 4.55 -6.25
CA ARG A 51 -8.70 5.66 -5.39
C ARG A 51 -8.30 6.98 -6.03
N LYS A 52 -9.28 7.85 -6.26
CA LYS A 52 -9.03 9.17 -6.84
C LYS A 52 -9.47 10.29 -5.91
N THR A 53 -8.54 11.21 -5.63
CA THR A 53 -8.83 12.45 -4.92
C THR A 53 -9.57 13.44 -5.83
N LYS A 54 -10.54 14.16 -5.26
CA LYS A 54 -11.39 15.15 -5.90
C LYS A 54 -11.62 16.33 -4.96
N PHE A 55 -11.98 17.46 -5.56
CA PHE A 55 -12.32 18.72 -4.88
C PHE A 55 -13.66 19.21 -5.42
N SER A 56 -14.57 19.60 -4.51
CA SER A 56 -15.87 20.21 -4.85
C SER A 56 -16.57 20.71 -3.58
N ALA A 57 -17.43 21.71 -3.71
CA ALA A 57 -18.33 22.18 -2.66
C ALA A 57 -19.39 21.14 -2.22
N SER A 58 -19.70 20.14 -3.06
CA SER A 58 -20.72 19.12 -2.74
C SER A 58 -20.20 17.70 -3.01
N PRO A 59 -19.59 17.04 -2.01
CA PRO A 59 -19.16 15.65 -2.11
C PRO A 59 -20.34 14.72 -2.41
N GLY A 60 -20.19 13.86 -3.43
CA GLY A 60 -21.23 12.89 -3.77
C GLY A 60 -21.31 11.71 -2.79
N PRO A 61 -22.34 10.84 -2.88
CA PRO A 61 -22.59 9.74 -1.93
C PRO A 61 -21.49 8.67 -1.80
N ARG A 62 -20.45 8.72 -2.64
CA ARG A 62 -19.30 7.78 -2.61
C ARG A 62 -18.01 8.46 -2.17
N ALA A 63 -18.11 9.70 -1.70
CA ALA A 63 -16.99 10.41 -1.13
C ALA A 63 -16.60 9.75 0.20
N VAL A 64 -15.32 9.46 0.34
CA VAL A 64 -14.71 8.95 1.58
C VAL A 64 -13.56 9.88 1.96
N ASN A 65 -13.16 9.88 3.23
CA ASN A 65 -12.10 10.76 3.74
C ASN A 65 -12.34 12.23 3.36
N VAL A 66 -13.55 12.73 3.64
CA VAL A 66 -13.97 14.08 3.31
C VAL A 66 -13.37 15.05 4.32
N VAL A 67 -12.62 16.03 3.83
CA VAL A 67 -11.96 17.07 4.65
C VAL A 67 -12.29 18.43 4.04
N PRO A 68 -12.81 19.39 4.83
CA PRO A 68 -13.02 20.75 4.36
C PRO A 68 -11.69 21.40 3.97
N SER A 69 -11.71 22.24 2.94
CA SER A 69 -10.55 23.08 2.60
C SER A 69 -10.34 24.13 3.69
N ALA A 70 -9.10 24.61 3.83
CA ALA A 70 -8.76 25.61 4.85
C ALA A 70 -9.59 26.90 4.75
N ALA A 71 -10.03 27.26 3.53
CA ALA A 71 -10.87 28.42 3.27
C ALA A 71 -12.38 28.15 3.45
N GLY A 72 -12.80 26.88 3.59
CA GLY A 72 -14.20 26.49 3.83
C GLY A 72 -15.10 26.47 2.58
N GLU A 73 -14.58 26.84 1.41
CA GLU A 73 -15.37 26.93 0.17
C GLU A 73 -15.62 25.56 -0.49
N GLU A 74 -14.72 24.60 -0.24
CA GLU A 74 -14.77 23.28 -0.89
C GLU A 74 -14.40 22.17 0.09
N TYR A 75 -14.63 20.93 -0.34
CA TYR A 75 -14.16 19.74 0.32
C TYR A 75 -13.17 19.00 -0.58
N SER A 76 -12.10 18.51 0.03
CA SER A 76 -11.27 17.45 -0.55
C SER A 76 -11.82 16.10 -0.12
N TYR A 77 -11.94 15.17 -1.05
CA TYR A 77 -12.43 13.83 -0.75
C TYR A 77 -11.87 12.81 -1.73
N GLN A 78 -11.91 11.55 -1.33
CA GLN A 78 -11.49 10.42 -2.14
C GLN A 78 -12.71 9.68 -2.69
N VAL A 79 -12.58 9.12 -3.89
CA VAL A 79 -13.63 8.29 -4.50
C VAL A 79 -13.00 7.03 -5.06
N ASP A 80 -13.50 5.89 -4.60
CA ASP A 80 -13.12 4.59 -5.12
C ASP A 80 -13.78 4.36 -6.49
N LYS A 81 -12.95 4.01 -7.48
CA LYS A 81 -13.37 3.70 -8.85
C LYS A 81 -13.09 2.23 -9.13
N TYR A 82 -14.11 1.53 -9.60
CA TYR A 82 -14.06 0.11 -9.92
C TYR A 82 -13.68 -0.06 -11.38
N TRP A 83 -12.62 -0.83 -11.64
CA TRP A 83 -12.09 -1.11 -12.97
C TRP A 83 -11.71 -2.57 -13.10
N VAL A 84 -11.47 -3.00 -14.34
CA VAL A 84 -10.90 -4.32 -14.65
C VAL A 84 -9.57 -4.11 -15.36
N VAL A 85 -8.57 -4.92 -15.04
CA VAL A 85 -7.30 -4.94 -15.75
C VAL A 85 -7.55 -5.51 -17.15
N VAL A 86 -7.28 -4.74 -18.19
CA VAL A 86 -7.45 -5.18 -19.59
C VAL A 86 -6.12 -5.46 -20.28
N GLU A 87 -5.02 -4.94 -19.75
CA GLU A 87 -3.68 -5.18 -20.26
C GLU A 87 -2.66 -5.06 -19.12
N VAL A 88 -1.68 -5.94 -19.13
CA VAL A 88 -0.52 -5.92 -18.23
C VAL A 88 0.72 -5.86 -19.12
N THR A 89 1.51 -4.81 -18.94
CA THR A 89 2.79 -4.61 -19.63
C THR A 89 3.85 -4.35 -18.57
N ASP A 90 5.12 -4.56 -18.90
CA ASP A 90 6.21 -4.38 -17.95
C ASP A 90 6.13 -3.03 -17.17
N GLY A 91 5.87 -3.13 -15.86
CA GLY A 91 5.70 -1.98 -14.95
C GLY A 91 4.36 -1.22 -15.02
N LYS A 92 3.46 -1.55 -15.96
CA LYS A 92 2.25 -0.76 -16.26
C LYS A 92 1.00 -1.62 -16.43
N LEU A 93 -0.13 -1.04 -16.06
CA LEU A 93 -1.45 -1.63 -16.24
C LEU A 93 -2.33 -0.71 -17.07
N VAL A 94 -3.14 -1.30 -17.93
CA VAL A 94 -4.28 -0.62 -18.54
C VAL A 94 -5.54 -1.14 -17.86
N LEU A 95 -6.30 -0.21 -17.30
CA LEU A 95 -7.57 -0.45 -16.66
C LEU A 95 -8.70 -0.07 -17.61
N GLY A 96 -9.72 -0.92 -17.71
CA GLY A 96 -10.91 -0.72 -18.52
C GLY A 96 -12.18 -0.61 -17.67
N THR A 97 -13.11 0.19 -18.14
CA THR A 97 -14.53 0.05 -17.76
C THR A 97 -15.31 -0.52 -18.94
N ARG A 98 -16.49 -1.07 -18.67
CA ARG A 98 -17.47 -1.49 -19.68
C ARG A 98 -17.71 -0.48 -20.80
N ARG A 99 -17.78 0.81 -20.48
CA ARG A 99 -18.09 1.87 -21.47
C ARG A 99 -16.88 2.25 -22.35
N GLY A 100 -15.83 1.43 -22.36
CA GLY A 100 -14.63 1.64 -23.17
C GLY A 100 -13.64 2.65 -22.60
N LYS A 101 -13.92 3.26 -21.43
CA LYS A 101 -12.93 4.16 -20.80
C LYS A 101 -11.71 3.35 -20.40
N ARG A 102 -10.53 3.82 -20.79
CA ARG A 102 -9.24 3.25 -20.42
C ARG A 102 -8.47 4.18 -19.48
N HIS A 103 -7.70 3.61 -18.57
CA HIS A 103 -6.83 4.35 -17.66
C HIS A 103 -5.51 3.61 -17.46
N ARG A 104 -4.38 4.29 -17.69
CA ARG A 104 -3.05 3.69 -17.55
C ARG A 104 -2.49 4.03 -16.17
N VAL A 105 -2.05 3.01 -15.43
CA VAL A 105 -1.49 3.15 -14.07
C VAL A 105 -0.20 2.34 -13.95
N ARG A 106 0.63 2.65 -12.94
CA ARG A 106 1.83 1.87 -12.62
C ARG A 106 1.46 0.70 -11.70
N LEU A 107 2.17 -0.43 -11.81
CA LEU A 107 1.92 -1.62 -10.97
C LEU A 107 2.03 -1.34 -9.46
N GLY A 108 2.90 -0.41 -9.06
CA GLY A 108 3.10 -0.01 -7.66
C GLY A 108 2.43 1.30 -7.26
N ASP A 109 1.41 1.77 -8.00
CA ASP A 109 0.69 2.98 -7.62
C ASP A 109 -0.04 2.75 -6.27
N PRO A 110 0.22 3.54 -5.22
CA PRO A 110 -0.42 3.36 -3.91
C PRO A 110 -1.94 3.59 -3.94
N CYS A 111 -2.47 4.26 -4.97
CA CYS A 111 -3.90 4.43 -5.17
C CYS A 111 -4.58 3.19 -5.77
N LEU A 112 -3.80 2.22 -6.24
CA LEU A 112 -4.27 1.00 -6.87
C LEU A 112 -4.26 -0.16 -5.87
N ARG A 113 -5.39 -0.87 -5.76
CA ARG A 113 -5.49 -2.11 -5.00
C ARG A 113 -6.39 -3.13 -5.69
N ARG A 114 -6.21 -4.41 -5.38
CA ARG A 114 -7.19 -5.45 -5.74
C ARG A 114 -8.51 -5.20 -5.02
N ALA A 115 -9.62 -5.47 -5.70
CA ALA A 115 -10.94 -5.43 -5.09
C ALA A 115 -11.07 -6.55 -4.05
N SER A 116 -11.62 -6.25 -2.88
CA SER A 116 -11.90 -7.22 -1.81
C SER A 116 -13.04 -8.18 -2.21
N PHE A 117 -13.14 -9.32 -1.53
CA PHE A 117 -14.15 -10.35 -1.83
C PHE A 117 -15.60 -9.80 -1.83
N TRP A 118 -15.93 -8.93 -0.87
CA TRP A 118 -17.25 -8.30 -0.79
C TRP A 118 -17.50 -7.29 -1.92
N GLU A 119 -16.49 -6.51 -2.31
CA GLU A 119 -16.58 -5.62 -3.46
C GLU A 119 -16.80 -6.41 -4.74
N ARG A 120 -16.12 -7.55 -4.90
CA ARG A 120 -16.35 -8.46 -6.03
C ARG A 120 -17.79 -8.98 -6.01
N ARG A 121 -18.31 -9.44 -4.87
CA ARG A 121 -19.69 -9.95 -4.79
C ARG A 121 -20.76 -8.88 -5.04
N HIS A 122 -20.63 -7.70 -4.43
CA HIS A 122 -21.65 -6.64 -4.50
C HIS A 122 -21.57 -5.80 -5.77
N HIS A 123 -20.37 -5.59 -6.30
CA HIS A 123 -20.14 -4.88 -7.55
C HIS A 123 -19.93 -5.81 -8.74
N ARG A 124 -20.32 -7.09 -8.63
CA ARG A 124 -20.25 -8.07 -9.71
C ARG A 124 -20.85 -7.52 -11.01
N ARG A 125 -22.03 -6.88 -10.95
CA ARG A 125 -22.67 -6.21 -12.11
C ARG A 125 -21.90 -5.03 -12.70
N ARG A 126 -20.95 -4.44 -11.95
CA ARG A 126 -20.09 -3.35 -12.41
C ARG A 126 -18.77 -3.85 -12.97
N PHE A 127 -18.39 -5.09 -12.67
CA PHE A 127 -17.14 -5.70 -13.12
C PHE A 127 -17.31 -6.82 -14.17
N VAL A 128 -18.48 -7.48 -14.26
CA VAL A 128 -18.77 -8.63 -15.15
C VAL A 128 -18.76 -8.30 -16.64
N ASP A 129 -18.70 -7.02 -17.02
CA ASP A 129 -18.74 -6.61 -18.42
C ASP A 129 -17.34 -6.29 -18.99
N ALA A 130 -16.30 -6.96 -18.50
CA ALA A 130 -14.90 -6.76 -18.92
C ALA A 130 -14.11 -8.07 -19.12
N ALA A 131 -14.80 -9.22 -19.13
CA ALA A 131 -14.26 -10.51 -19.54
C ALA A 131 -14.71 -10.83 -20.97
#